data_AF-A0A366ENI7-F1
#
_entry.id   AF-A0A366ENI7-F1
#
_cell.length_a   1.000
_cell.length_b   1.000
_cell.length_c   1.000
_cell.angle_alpha   90.00
_cell.angle_beta   90.00
_cell.angle_gamma   90.00
#
_symmetry.space_group_name_H-M   'P 1'
#
loop_
_entity.id
_entity.type
_entity.pdbx_description
1 polymer ?
#
loop_
_entity_poly.entity_id
_entity_poly.type
_entity_poly.pdbx_seq_one_letter_code
_entity_poly.pdbx_strand_id
1 'polypeptide(L)'
;MRLICSQPFMKTERRIEDNQQFTVETEEHLYLYNDRIETPAKSFTIKDVMDVTSKPLSAYYTFLYLHTIEGVWTFVVKSSPEHFITQYHKVK
;
A
#
# COMPACT_ATOMS: atom_id res chain seq x y z
N MET A 1 -13.74 -10.21 12.21
CA MET A 1 -12.75 -9.73 11.24
C MET A 1 -11.73 -10.82 10.97
N ARG A 2 -11.41 -11.07 9.69
CA ARG A 2 -10.43 -12.08 9.28
C ARG A 2 -9.37 -11.44 8.38
N LEU A 3 -8.11 -11.53 8.79
CA LEU A 3 -6.98 -11.16 7.95
C LEU A 3 -6.86 -12.17 6.79
N ILE A 4 -6.72 -11.67 5.56
CA ILE A 4 -6.63 -12.49 4.35
C ILE A 4 -5.17 -12.57 3.88
N CYS A 5 -4.53 -11.43 3.70
CA CYS A 5 -3.11 -11.34 3.35
C CYS A 5 -2.54 -9.96 3.71
N SER A 6 -1.22 -9.83 3.60
CA SER A 6 -0.51 -8.56 3.76
C SER A 6 0.45 -8.31 2.60
N GLN A 7 0.71 -7.04 2.30
CA GLN A 7 1.69 -6.60 1.30
C GLN A 7 2.64 -5.58 1.93
N PRO A 8 3.96 -5.85 2.00
CA PRO A 8 4.91 -4.85 2.48
C PRO A 8 5.05 -3.71 1.46
N PHE A 9 5.23 -2.49 1.97
CA PHE A 9 5.51 -1.30 1.19
C PHE A 9 6.56 -0.43 1.89
N MET A 10 7.27 0.37 1.11
CA MET A 10 8.27 1.31 1.59
C MET A 10 7.61 2.65 1.85
N LYS A 11 7.80 3.17 3.06
CA LYS A 11 7.48 4.55 3.42
C LYS A 11 8.77 5.35 3.48
N THR A 12 8.79 6.46 2.76
CA THR A 12 9.92 7.38 2.73
C THR A 12 9.56 8.65 3.48
N GLU A 13 10.25 8.92 4.58
CA GLU A 13 10.10 10.15 5.35
C GLU A 13 11.33 11.03 5.15
N ARG A 14 11.11 12.30 4.76
CA ARG A 14 12.17 13.31 4.73
C ARG A 14 12.16 14.06 6.05
N ARG A 15 13.28 14.05 6.76
CA ARG A 15 13.49 14.78 8.02
C ARG A 15 14.60 15.81 7.82
N ILE A 16 14.46 16.94 8.50
CA ILE A 16 15.53 17.94 8.59
C ILE A 16 15.94 17.98 10.05
N GLU A 17 17.19 17.62 10.32
CA GLU A 17 17.80 17.62 11.65
C GLU A 17 19.14 18.36 11.53
N ASP A 18 19.42 19.32 12.42
CA ASP A 18 20.67 20.11 12.42
C ASP A 18 21.05 20.74 11.06
N ASN A 19 20.06 21.31 10.35
CA ASN A 19 20.21 21.85 8.98
C ASN A 19 20.68 20.83 7.93
N GLN A 20 20.60 19.53 8.23
CA GLN A 20 20.87 18.43 7.30
C GLN A 20 19.58 17.70 6.95
N GLN A 21 19.44 17.30 5.69
CA GLN A 21 18.29 16.53 5.24
C GLN A 21 18.60 15.03 5.28
N PHE A 22 17.78 14.29 6.02
CA PHE A 22 17.81 12.84 6.10
C PHE A 22 16.60 12.25 5.39
N THR A 23 16.82 11.17 4.64
CA THR A 23 15.75 10.34 4.09
C THR A 23 15.76 9.03 4.85
N VAL A 24 14.67 8.76 5.57
CA VAL A 24 14.49 7.49 6.29
C VAL A 24 13.50 6.65 5.51
N GLU A 25 13.93 5.46 5.10
CA GLU A 25 13.06 4.45 4.51
C GLU A 25 12.69 3.42 5.58
N THR A 26 11.39 3.21 5.79
CA THR A 26 10.86 2.18 6.68
C THR A 26 9.93 1.25 5.92
N GLU A 27 10.00 -0.05 6.21
CA GLU A 27 9.02 -1.01 5.71
C GLU A 27 7.77 -0.99 6.59
N GLU A 28 6.62 -0.77 5.97
CA GLU A 28 5.29 -0.88 6.56
C GLU A 28 4.46 -1.90 5.76
N HIS A 29 3.24 -2.18 6.21
CA HIS A 29 2.40 -3.22 5.61
C HIS A 29 0.99 -2.70 5.31
N LEU A 30 0.47 -3.08 4.14
CA LEU A 30 -0.96 -3.09 3.86
C LEU A 30 -1.55 -4.42 4.32
N TYR A 31 -2.61 -4.39 5.10
CA TYR A 31 -3.34 -5.56 5.57
C TYR A 31 -4.70 -5.61 4.89
N LEU A 32 -4.98 -6.67 4.15
CA LEU A 32 -6.30 -6.93 3.57
C LEU A 32 -7.11 -7.78 4.54
N TYR A 33 -8.20 -7.21 5.03
CA TYR A 33 -9.25 -7.91 5.76
C TYR A 33 -10.45 -8.15 4.86
N ASN A 34 -11.40 -8.96 5.33
CA ASN A 34 -12.63 -9.23 4.61
C ASN A 34 -13.56 -8.01 4.43
N ASP A 35 -13.31 -6.91 5.13
CA ASP A 35 -14.16 -5.69 5.16
C ASP A 35 -13.39 -4.39 4.93
N ARG A 36 -12.05 -4.40 5.02
CA ARG A 36 -11.21 -3.23 4.80
C ARG A 36 -9.79 -3.56 4.33
N ILE A 37 -9.09 -2.56 3.82
CA ILE A 37 -7.64 -2.50 3.71
C ILE A 37 -7.12 -1.55 4.79
N GLU A 38 -6.10 -1.93 5.53
CA GLU A 38 -5.53 -1.14 6.62
C GLU A 38 -4.02 -0.93 6.43
N THR A 39 -3.57 0.28 6.68
CA THR A 39 -2.15 0.65 6.82
C THR A 39 -1.94 1.29 8.19
N PRO A 40 -0.69 1.45 8.66
CA PRO A 40 -0.44 2.14 9.93
C PRO A 40 -1.00 3.57 9.99
N ALA A 41 -1.19 4.23 8.84
CA ALA A 41 -1.65 5.61 8.76
C ALA A 41 -3.15 5.77 8.46
N LYS A 42 -3.79 4.79 7.77
CA LYS A 42 -5.19 4.92 7.32
C LYS A 42 -5.86 3.55 7.12
N SER A 43 -7.17 3.52 7.33
CA SER A 43 -8.04 2.40 6.98
C SER A 43 -8.98 2.79 5.84
N PHE A 44 -9.23 1.85 4.92
CA PHE A 44 -10.09 1.99 3.75
C PHE A 44 -11.13 0.86 3.78
N THR A 45 -12.43 1.17 3.85
CA THR A 45 -13.42 0.10 3.74
C THR A 45 -13.37 -0.49 2.32
N ILE A 46 -13.66 -1.78 2.15
CA ILE A 46 -13.64 -2.40 0.81
C ILE A 46 -14.63 -1.71 -0.14
N LYS A 47 -15.74 -1.17 0.38
CA LYS A 47 -16.73 -0.43 -0.40
C LYS A 47 -16.16 0.87 -0.98
N ASP A 48 -15.24 1.51 -0.27
CA ASP A 48 -14.64 2.78 -0.67
C ASP A 48 -13.43 2.58 -1.59
N VAL A 49 -12.93 1.34 -1.73
CA VAL A 49 -11.88 0.98 -2.68
C VAL A 49 -12.54 0.53 -3.99
N MET A 50 -12.33 1.32 -5.04
CA MET A 50 -12.86 1.09 -6.38
C MET A 50 -12.03 0.06 -7.14
N ASP A 51 -10.70 0.09 -7.03
CA ASP A 51 -9.82 -0.90 -7.64
C ASP A 51 -8.43 -0.92 -7.00
N VAL A 52 -7.68 -1.99 -7.22
CA VAL A 52 -6.28 -2.13 -6.82
C VAL A 52 -5.47 -2.56 -8.03
N THR A 53 -4.50 -1.74 -8.44
CA THR A 53 -3.68 -1.99 -9.63
C THR A 53 -2.20 -1.80 -9.34
N SER A 54 -1.35 -2.44 -10.14
CA SER A 54 0.11 -2.29 -10.06
C SER A 54 0.70 -1.71 -11.34
N LYS A 55 1.83 -1.01 -11.20
CA LYS A 55 2.65 -0.57 -12.34
C LYS A 55 4.13 -0.69 -11.99
N PRO A 56 4.96 -1.37 -12.81
CA PRO A 56 6.40 -1.37 -12.59
C PRO A 56 6.97 0.04 -12.58
N LEU A 57 7.75 0.36 -11.56
CA LEU A 57 8.50 1.62 -11.44
C LEU A 57 9.95 1.42 -11.91
N SER A 58 10.56 0.30 -11.56
CA SER A 58 11.91 -0.10 -11.99
C SER A 58 12.06 -1.63 -11.92
N ALA A 59 13.28 -2.13 -12.13
CA ALA A 59 13.57 -3.56 -12.00
C ALA A 59 13.27 -4.14 -10.60
N TYR A 60 13.26 -3.31 -9.55
CA TYR A 60 13.10 -3.76 -8.16
C TYR A 60 11.89 -3.16 -7.45
N TYR A 61 11.19 -2.23 -8.09
CA TYR A 61 10.13 -1.46 -7.46
C TYR A 61 8.89 -1.44 -8.33
N THR A 62 7.75 -1.56 -7.69
CA THR A 62 6.43 -1.49 -8.31
C THR A 62 5.58 -0.50 -7.54
N PHE A 63 4.85 0.35 -8.25
CA PHE A 63 3.75 1.09 -7.63
C PHE A 63 2.55 0.18 -7.47
N LEU A 64 1.97 0.20 -6.27
CA LEU A 64 0.67 -0.38 -5.96
C LEU A 64 -0.30 0.77 -5.68
N TYR A 65 -1.39 0.83 -6.42
CA TYR A 65 -2.40 1.88 -6.32
C TYR A 65 -3.66 1.34 -5.67
N LEU A 66 -4.17 2.04 -4.66
CA LEU A 66 -5.57 1.91 -4.22
C LEU A 66 -6.36 3.06 -4.83
N HIS A 67 -7.22 2.75 -5.79
CA HIS A 67 -8.17 3.71 -6.34
C HIS A 67 -9.35 3.77 -5.39
N THR A 68 -9.51 4.86 -4.65
CA THR A 68 -10.58 5.04 -3.67
C THR A 68 -11.55 6.14 -4.11
N ILE A 69 -12.74 6.20 -3.51
CA ILE A 69 -13.71 7.26 -3.79
C ILE A 69 -13.17 8.66 -3.49
N GLU A 70 -12.19 8.79 -2.59
CA GLU A 70 -11.56 10.05 -2.19
C GLU A 70 -10.31 10.40 -3.00
N GLY A 71 -9.89 9.51 -3.92
CA GLY A 71 -8.67 9.67 -4.71
C GLY A 71 -7.79 8.42 -4.72
N VAL A 72 -6.59 8.55 -5.28
CA VAL A 72 -5.65 7.44 -5.46
C VAL A 72 -4.56 7.48 -4.39
N TRP A 73 -4.39 6.36 -3.69
CA TRP A 73 -3.28 6.15 -2.76
C TRP A 73 -2.21 5.29 -3.42
N THR A 74 -0.96 5.73 -3.35
CA THR A 74 0.17 5.07 -4.01
C THR A 74 1.15 4.53 -2.98
N PHE A 75 1.55 3.27 -3.16
CA PHE A 75 2.51 2.59 -2.32
C PHE A 75 3.66 2.07 -3.19
N VAL A 76 4.90 2.20 -2.72
CA VAL A 76 6.07 1.63 -3.40
C VAL A 76 6.35 0.27 -2.77
N VAL A 77 6.29 -0.81 -3.56
CA VAL A 77 6.53 -2.17 -3.08
C VAL A 77 7.76 -2.77 -3.76
N LYS A 78 8.53 -3.57 -3.00
CA LYS A 78 9.70 -4.31 -3.50
C LYS A 78 9.35 -5.74 -3.92
N SER A 79 8.34 -6.34 -3.27
CA SER A 79 7.82 -7.65 -3.62
C SER A 79 6.64 -7.54 -4.60
N SER A 80 6.36 -8.62 -5.32
CA SER A 80 5.24 -8.69 -6.26
C SER A 80 3.89 -8.50 -5.53
N PRO A 81 3.07 -7.50 -5.91
CA PRO A 81 1.76 -7.26 -5.28
C PRO A 81 0.64 -8.14 -5.84
N GLU A 82 0.92 -9.02 -6.81
CA GLU A 82 -0.11 -9.79 -7.54
C GLU A 82 -0.97 -10.66 -6.62
N HIS A 83 -0.38 -11.24 -5.57
CA HIS A 83 -1.15 -12.00 -4.59
C HIS A 83 -2.17 -11.10 -3.87
N PHE A 84 -1.75 -9.92 -3.44
CA PHE A 84 -2.62 -8.96 -2.75
C PHE A 84 -3.76 -8.48 -3.66
N ILE A 85 -3.46 -8.14 -4.91
CA ILE A 85 -4.46 -7.73 -5.92
C ILE A 85 -5.48 -8.84 -6.14
N THR A 86 -4.98 -10.07 -6.35
CA THR A 86 -5.84 -11.25 -6.55
C THR A 86 -6.76 -11.50 -5.36
N GLN A 87 -6.27 -11.35 -4.13
CA GLN A 87 -7.11 -11.52 -2.94
C GLN A 87 -8.13 -10.39 -2.79
N TYR A 88 -7.74 -9.14 -3.08
CA TYR A 88 -8.67 -8.01 -3.06
C TYR A 88 -9.85 -8.24 -4.01
N HIS A 89 -9.60 -8.67 -5.25
CA HIS A 89 -10.66 -8.96 -6.23
C HIS A 89 -11.56 -10.16 -5.85
N LYS A 90 -11.17 -11.01 -4.89
CA LYS A 90 -12.03 -12.07 -4.35
C LYS A 90 -12.94 -11.59 -3.22
N VAL A 91 -12.58 -10.50 -2.56
CA VAL A 91 -13.35 -9.92 -1.45
C VAL A 91 -14.44 -8.98 -1.96
N LYS A 92 -14.18 -8.33 -3.09
CA LYS A 92 -15.10 -7.41 -3.76
C LYS A 92 -16.19 -8.14 -4.55
#